data_AF-A0A6I9NUQ7-F1
#
_entry.id   AF-A0A6I9NUQ7-F1
#
_cell.length_a   1.000
_cell.length_b   1.000
_cell.length_c   1.000
_cell.angle_alpha   90.00
_cell.angle_beta   90.00
_cell.angle_gamma   90.00
#
_symmetry.space_group_name_H-M   'P 1'
#
loop_
_entity.id
_entity.type
_entity.pdbx_description
1 polymer ?
#
loop_
_entity_poly.entity_id
_entity_poly.type
_entity_poly.pdbx_seq_one_letter_code
_entity_poly.pdbx_strand_id
1 'polypeptide(L)'
;MLNAAGVKGKLGRLLGIFEQNKDSKHRTYVYTLIVTETLEDWEDSVKIGRKRKWFNVDEAIRVLQSHKPVHAEYLRRLTHTCGPVCSQNNSNTPSSQVTHNNTPHYVAQI
;
A
#
# COMPACT_ATOMS: atom_id res chain seq x y z
N MET A 1 7.25 -6.65 8.25
CA MET A 1 6.31 -5.79 8.99
C MET A 1 6.08 -6.24 10.43
N LEU A 2 6.42 -7.49 10.81
CA LEU A 2 6.20 -8.00 12.17
C LEU A 2 6.87 -7.15 13.26
N ASN A 3 8.18 -6.91 13.18
CA ASN A 3 8.89 -6.18 14.25
C ASN A 3 8.53 -4.69 14.29
N ALA A 4 8.23 -4.08 13.13
CA ALA A 4 7.97 -2.64 13.04
C ALA A 4 6.51 -2.26 13.28
N ALA A 5 5.57 -3.13 12.90
CA ALA A 5 4.14 -2.83 12.90
C ALA A 5 3.28 -3.96 13.50
N GLY A 6 3.86 -5.09 13.89
CA GLY A 6 3.13 -6.20 14.51
C GLY A 6 2.15 -6.90 13.59
N VAL A 7 2.39 -6.95 12.28
CA VAL A 7 1.45 -7.58 11.32
C VAL A 7 2.09 -8.71 10.54
N LYS A 8 1.26 -9.72 10.23
CA LYS A 8 1.55 -10.78 9.26
C LYS A 8 0.48 -10.80 8.19
N GLY A 9 0.83 -11.35 7.03
CA GLY A 9 -0.06 -11.30 5.88
C GLY A 9 0.50 -12.02 4.68
N LYS A 10 -0.31 -12.05 3.63
CA LYS A 10 0.08 -12.54 2.33
C LYS A 10 0.85 -11.46 1.58
N LEU A 11 2.12 -11.72 1.28
CA LEU A 11 2.92 -10.83 0.45
C LEU A 11 2.34 -10.79 -0.97
N GLY A 12 2.15 -9.59 -1.49
CA GLY A 12 1.67 -9.33 -2.85
C GLY A 12 2.79 -8.89 -3.79
N ARG A 13 2.42 -8.10 -4.80
CA ARG A 13 3.35 -7.66 -5.85
C ARG A 13 4.41 -6.69 -5.33
N LEU A 14 5.56 -6.66 -6.02
CA LEU A 14 6.51 -5.55 -5.95
C LEU A 14 5.85 -4.31 -6.56
N LEU A 15 5.75 -3.25 -5.77
CA LEU A 15 5.23 -1.96 -6.19
C LEU A 15 6.31 -1.10 -6.85
N GLY A 16 7.56 -1.26 -6.41
CA GLY A 16 8.70 -0.60 -7.03
C GLY A 16 9.95 -0.63 -6.16
N ILE A 17 11.03 -0.15 -6.75
CA ILE A 17 12.30 0.09 -6.09
C ILE A 17 12.48 1.60 -6.02
N PHE A 18 12.72 2.11 -4.82
CA PHE A 18 12.81 3.54 -4.56
C PHE A 18 14.16 3.87 -3.93
N GLU A 19 14.76 4.96 -4.37
CA GLU A 19 16.01 5.47 -3.84
C GLU A 19 15.68 6.71 -3.00
N GLN A 20 16.08 6.68 -1.73
CA GLN A 20 15.63 7.68 -0.77
C GLN A 20 16.35 9.03 -0.95
N ASN A 21 17.60 8.99 -1.43
CA ASN A 21 18.44 10.14 -1.80
C ASN A 21 19.38 9.73 -2.95
N LYS A 22 19.70 10.65 -3.87
CA LYS A 22 20.62 10.38 -5.00
C LYS A 22 22.02 9.93 -4.56
N ASP A 23 22.45 10.34 -3.36
CA ASP A 23 23.77 10.01 -2.82
C ASP A 23 23.75 8.75 -1.91
N SER A 24 22.57 8.23 -1.58
CA SER A 24 22.42 7.04 -0.74
C SER A 24 22.43 5.78 -1.60
N LYS A 25 23.31 4.82 -1.30
CA LYS A 25 23.32 3.49 -1.94
C LYS A 25 22.13 2.59 -1.50
N HIS A 26 21.22 3.11 -0.67
CA HIS A 26 20.09 2.33 -0.16
C HIS A 26 18.93 2.35 -1.14
N ARG A 27 18.59 1.16 -1.65
CA ARG A 27 17.39 0.89 -2.44
C ARG A 27 16.33 0.27 -1.54
N THR A 28 15.15 0.88 -1.52
CA THR A 28 13.98 0.36 -0.81
C THR A 28 13.08 -0.38 -1.79
N TYR A 29 12.96 -1.69 -1.60
CA TYR A 29 12.01 -2.52 -2.33
C TYR A 29 10.67 -2.47 -1.60
N VAL A 30 9.66 -1.96 -2.27
CA VAL A 30 8.33 -1.77 -1.69
C VAL A 30 7.40 -2.80 -2.28
N TYR A 31 6.76 -3.58 -1.41
CA TYR A 31 5.77 -4.59 -1.78
C TYR A 31 4.41 -4.24 -1.18
N THR A 32 3.34 -4.72 -1.80
CA THR A 32 2.03 -4.76 -1.15
C THR A 32 1.97 -5.94 -0.18
N LEU A 33 1.34 -5.78 0.98
CA LEU A 33 1.09 -6.86 1.94
C LEU A 33 -0.40 -6.85 2.30
N ILE A 34 -1.10 -7.95 2.06
CA ILE A 34 -2.48 -8.13 2.52
C ILE A 34 -2.41 -8.67 3.93
N VAL A 35 -2.73 -7.83 4.92
CA VAL A 35 -2.66 -8.21 6.34
C VAL A 35 -3.74 -9.23 6.65
N THR A 36 -3.34 -10.33 7.29
CA THR A 36 -4.23 -11.40 7.76
C THR A 36 -4.24 -11.53 9.27
N GLU A 37 -3.16 -11.09 9.94
CA GLU A 37 -3.03 -11.15 11.39
C GLU A 37 -2.40 -9.88 11.94
N THR A 38 -2.85 -9.45 13.11
CA THR A 38 -2.33 -8.30 13.86
C THR A 38 -2.03 -8.71 15.29
N LEU A 39 -0.82 -8.43 15.76
CA LEU A 39 -0.41 -8.61 17.16
C LEU A 39 -0.72 -7.35 17.97
N GLU A 40 -1.21 -7.49 19.20
CA GLU A 40 -1.43 -6.36 20.11
C GLU A 40 -0.10 -5.73 20.52
N ASP A 41 0.84 -6.56 20.96
CA ASP A 41 2.22 -6.16 21.28
C ASP A 41 3.19 -6.64 20.21
N TRP A 42 4.11 -5.77 19.81
CA TRP A 42 5.16 -6.08 18.85
C TRP A 42 6.48 -5.42 19.26
N GLU A 43 7.57 -5.87 18.66
CA GLU A 43 8.92 -5.50 19.13
C GLU A 43 9.13 -3.99 19.24
N ASP A 44 8.83 -3.22 18.20
CA ASP A 44 8.97 -1.76 18.22
C ASP A 44 7.95 -1.07 19.15
N SER A 45 6.74 -1.62 19.37
CA SER A 45 5.81 -1.01 20.33
C SER A 45 6.33 -1.12 21.75
N VAL A 46 6.83 -2.30 22.12
CA VAL A 46 7.33 -2.57 23.47
C VAL A 46 8.67 -1.88 23.71
N LYS A 47 9.60 -1.91 22.74
CA LYS A 47 10.95 -1.37 22.92
C LYS A 47 11.04 0.15 22.84
N ILE A 48 10.32 0.76 21.91
CA ILE A 48 10.46 2.20 21.60
C ILE A 48 9.12 2.96 21.62
N GLY A 49 8.03 2.32 22.06
CA GLY A 49 6.72 2.97 22.14
C GLY A 49 6.11 3.28 20.78
N ARG A 50 6.53 2.58 19.71
CA ARG A 50 5.99 2.82 18.36
C ARG A 50 4.49 2.51 18.33
N LYS A 51 3.73 3.40 17.70
CA LYS A 51 2.27 3.26 17.52
C LYS A 51 1.95 2.95 16.06
N ARG A 52 0.77 2.37 15.85
CA ARG A 52 0.23 2.08 14.52
C ARG A 52 -1.24 2.51 14.42
N LYS A 53 -1.66 2.90 13.23
CA LYS A 53 -3.04 3.27 12.92
C LYS A 53 -3.34 2.93 11.46
N TRP A 54 -4.56 2.50 11.19
CA TRP A 54 -5.08 2.31 9.84
C TRP A 54 -5.51 3.65 9.24
N PHE A 55 -5.22 3.84 7.95
CA PHE A 55 -5.56 5.04 7.20
C PHE A 55 -6.19 4.65 5.86
N ASN A 56 -7.13 5.46 5.38
CA ASN A 56 -7.47 5.46 3.96
C ASN A 56 -6.26 5.98 3.16
N VAL A 57 -6.11 5.52 1.91
CA VAL A 57 -4.92 5.83 1.09
C VAL A 57 -4.71 7.34 0.93
N ASP A 58 -5.77 8.10 0.66
CA ASP A 58 -5.70 9.56 0.51
C ASP A 58 -5.29 10.27 1.81
N GLU A 59 -5.79 9.80 2.95
CA GLU A 59 -5.41 10.33 4.26
C GLU A 59 -3.94 10.04 4.56
N ALA A 60 -3.48 8.82 4.28
CA ALA A 60 -2.09 8.42 4.47
C ALA A 60 -1.14 9.28 3.61
N ILE A 61 -1.47 9.51 2.33
CA ILE A 61 -0.69 10.40 1.45
C ILE A 61 -0.58 11.78 2.08
N ARG A 62 -1.70 12.35 2.55
CA ARG A 62 -1.73 13.69 3.15
C ARG A 62 -0.85 13.78 4.40
N VAL A 63 -0.92 12.78 5.28
CA VAL A 63 -0.09 12.73 6.51
C VAL A 63 1.39 12.57 6.17
N LEU A 64 1.72 11.72 5.20
CA LEU A 64 3.10 11.41 4.81
C LEU A 64 3.81 12.57 4.10
N GLN A 65 3.07 13.35 3.30
CA GLN A 65 3.65 14.35 2.41
C GLN A 65 4.55 15.35 3.14
N SER A 66 4.23 15.70 4.39
CA SER A 66 4.97 16.72 5.16
C SER A 66 6.35 16.26 5.64
N HIS A 67 6.53 14.99 6.00
CA HIS A 67 7.76 14.53 6.70
C HIS A 67 8.40 13.28 6.09
N LYS A 68 7.68 12.59 5.19
CA LYS A 68 8.09 11.35 4.54
C LYS A 68 7.57 11.34 3.08
N PRO A 69 7.92 12.34 2.25
CA PRO A 69 7.36 12.49 0.90
C PRO A 69 7.66 11.29 -0.02
N VAL A 70 8.81 10.64 0.14
CA VAL A 70 9.13 9.39 -0.60
C VAL A 70 8.13 8.28 -0.28
N HIS A 71 7.64 8.18 0.95
CA HIS A 71 6.64 7.18 1.32
C HIS A 71 5.25 7.54 0.76
N ALA A 72 4.91 8.83 0.69
CA ALA A 72 3.68 9.28 0.02
C ALA A 72 3.67 8.88 -1.46
N GLU A 73 4.82 8.94 -2.13
CA GLU A 73 4.98 8.51 -3.52
C GLU A 73 4.73 7.00 -3.70
N TYR A 74 5.07 6.16 -2.70
CA TYR A 74 4.73 4.73 -2.76
C TYR A 74 3.22 4.54 -2.92
N LEU A 75 2.43 5.33 -2.18
CA LEU A 75 0.98 5.22 -2.19
C LEU A 75 0.37 5.77 -3.48
N ARG A 76 0.94 6.82 -4.04
CA ARG A 76 0.55 7.33 -5.37
C ARG A 76 0.80 6.28 -6.45
N ARG A 77 1.92 5.55 -6.41
CA ARG A 77 2.13 4.44 -7.35
C ARG A 77 1.12 3.30 -7.16
N LEU A 78 0.70 3.04 -5.93
CA LEU A 78 -0.33 2.04 -5.66
C LEU A 78 -1.67 2.41 -6.33
N THR A 79 -2.08 3.67 -6.28
CA THR A 79 -3.33 4.13 -6.90
C THR A 79 -3.24 4.19 -8.43
N HIS A 80 -2.11 4.60 -8.99
CA HIS A 80 -1.91 4.67 -10.45
C HIS A 80 -1.85 3.28 -11.10
N THR A 81 -1.40 2.27 -10.36
CA THR A 81 -1.41 0.86 -10.81
C THR A 81 -2.75 0.16 -10.57
N CYS A 82 -3.74 0.91 -10.09
CA CYS A 82 -5.15 0.54 -9.97
C CYS A 82 -6.01 1.59 -10.70
N GLY A 83 -5.67 1.91 -11.96
CA GLY A 83 -6.66 2.44 -12.89
C GLY A 83 -7.76 1.40 -13.12
N PRO A 84 -8.98 1.81 -13.52
CA PRO A 84 -10.09 0.88 -13.68
C PRO A 84 -9.65 -0.25 -14.62
N VAL A 85 -9.69 -1.49 -14.12
CA VAL A 85 -9.48 -2.66 -14.97
C VAL A 85 -10.51 -2.63 -16.09
N CYS A 86 -10.02 -2.98 -17.28
CA CYS A 86 -10.68 -3.29 -18.54
C CYS A 86 -11.40 -2.16 -19.30
N SER A 87 -10.68 -1.55 -20.24
CA SER A 87 -11.23 -1.14 -21.55
C SER A 87 -10.14 -1.15 -22.61
N GLN A 88 -9.68 -2.35 -22.96
CA GLN A 88 -9.24 -2.63 -24.32
C GLN A 88 -10.00 -3.85 -24.78
N ASN A 89 -11.33 -3.68 -24.86
CA ASN A 89 -12.12 -4.55 -25.70
C ASN A 89 -12.05 -3.96 -27.10
N ASN A 90 -11.45 -4.76 -27.98
CA ASN A 90 -11.61 -4.64 -29.41
C ASN A 90 -13.08 -4.34 -29.71
N SER A 91 -13.32 -3.29 -30.48
CA SER A 91 -14.64 -2.95 -30.98
C SER A 91 -15.26 -4.16 -31.68
N ASN A 92 -16.22 -4.82 -31.03
CA ASN A 92 -17.56 -5.06 -31.59
C ASN A 92 -18.47 -5.82 -30.62
N THR A 93 -19.76 -5.50 -30.73
CA THR A 93 -20.98 -6.17 -30.23
C THR A 93 -21.47 -5.92 -28.78
N PRO A 94 -22.73 -5.49 -28.58
CA PRO A 94 -23.31 -5.22 -27.27
C PRO A 94 -24.12 -6.41 -26.76
N SER A 95 -23.95 -6.79 -25.49
CA SER A 95 -25.07 -7.34 -24.71
C SER A 95 -24.79 -7.27 -23.21
N SER A 96 -25.72 -6.62 -22.52
CA SER A 96 -26.31 -6.98 -21.22
C SER A 96 -25.49 -7.89 -20.30
N GLN A 97 -25.20 -7.43 -19.07
CA GLN A 97 -25.85 -7.93 -17.86
C GLN A 97 -25.23 -7.34 -16.57
N VAL A 98 -26.16 -7.14 -15.64
CA VAL A 98 -26.02 -6.81 -14.22
C VAL A 98 -24.94 -7.64 -13.52
N THR A 99 -24.13 -7.05 -12.64
CA THR A 99 -23.73 -7.72 -11.38
C THR A 99 -23.15 -6.76 -10.34
N HIS A 100 -23.50 -7.08 -9.11
CA HIS A 100 -23.17 -6.50 -7.82
C HIS A 100 -21.67 -6.60 -7.42
N ASN A 101 -21.26 -5.64 -6.60
CA ASN A 101 -20.38 -5.76 -5.42
C ASN A 101 -18.85 -5.95 -5.53
N ASN A 102 -18.21 -5.34 -4.53
CA ASN A 102 -16.89 -5.58 -3.91
C ASN A 102 -15.68 -4.78 -4.44
N THR A 103 -15.59 -3.55 -3.95
CA THR A 103 -14.35 -2.75 -3.92
C THR A 103 -13.30 -3.41 -3.01
N PRO A 104 -12.11 -3.80 -3.53
CA PRO A 104 -11.03 -4.27 -2.68
C PRO A 104 -10.36 -3.08 -1.98
N HIS A 105 -10.34 -3.10 -0.64
CA HIS A 105 -9.58 -2.14 0.16
C HIS A 105 -8.08 -2.47 0.08
N TYR A 106 -7.32 -1.70 -0.70
CA TYR A 106 -5.86 -1.73 -0.64
C TYR A 106 -5.36 -0.77 0.43
N VAL A 107 -4.52 -1.27 1.32
CA VAL A 107 -4.05 -0.53 2.49
C VAL A 107 -2.54 -0.37 2.45
N ALA A 108 -2.07 0.79 2.90
CA ALA A 108 -0.68 1.03 3.16
C ALA A 108 -0.51 1.67 4.54
N GLN A 109 0.57 1.33 5.23
CA GLN A 109 0.81 1.77 6.60
C GLN A 109 2.24 2.30 6.80
N ILE A 110 2.30 3.30 7.68
CA ILE A 110 3.43 4.16 8.07
C ILE A 110 3.98 3.68 9.42
#